data_AF-A0A521SL10-F1
#
_entry.id   AF-A0A521SL10-F1
#
_cell.length_a   1.000
_cell.length_b   1.000
_cell.length_c   1.000
_cell.angle_alpha   90.00
_cell.angle_beta   90.00
_cell.angle_gamma   90.00
#
_symmetry.space_group_name_H-M   'P 1'
#
loop_
_entity.id
_entity.type
_entity.pdbx_description
1 polymer ?
#
loop_
_entity_poly.entity_id
_entity_poly.type
_entity_poly.pdbx_seq_one_letter_code
_entity_poly.pdbx_strand_id
1 'polypeptide(L)'
;MKRSRTQAKFPDEGTLKRVRDKLSDPNYAGGNIALPADASEVDRAKYQLCQLIARYQREHGLLQKNIAGQIGIDESRISDILRGKIESFTLDRLVGYAEKLHPGLKIKIVAA
;
A
#
# COMPACT_ATOMS: atom_id res chain seq x y z
N MET A 1 -16.48 -5.36 19.64
CA MET A 1 -17.14 -6.57 19.11
C MET A 1 -16.13 -7.42 18.34
N LYS A 2 -15.73 -8.59 18.87
CA LYS A 2 -14.88 -9.55 18.14
C LYS A 2 -15.77 -10.28 17.13
N ARG A 3 -15.51 -10.12 15.83
CA ARG A 3 -16.21 -10.89 14.79
C ARG A 3 -15.84 -12.36 14.95
N SER A 4 -16.84 -13.23 15.18
CA SER A 4 -16.68 -14.68 15.07
C SER A 4 -16.21 -14.99 13.65
N ARG A 5 -14.98 -15.51 13.51
CA ARG A 5 -14.49 -16.00 12.22
C ARG A 5 -15.16 -17.34 11.97
N THR A 6 -16.28 -17.35 11.25
CA THR A 6 -16.76 -18.57 10.61
C THR A 6 -15.59 -19.12 9.80
N GLN A 7 -15.18 -20.37 10.06
CA GLN A 7 -14.08 -21.00 9.35
C GLN A 7 -14.51 -21.13 7.89
N ALA A 8 -14.04 -20.23 7.03
CA ALA A 8 -14.36 -20.26 5.62
C ALA A 8 -13.86 -21.58 5.03
N LYS A 9 -14.74 -22.34 4.35
CA LYS A 9 -14.33 -23.54 3.63
C LYS A 9 -13.23 -23.18 2.63
N PHE A 10 -12.23 -24.03 2.51
CA PHE A 10 -11.17 -23.87 1.53
C PHE A 10 -11.77 -23.85 0.11
N PRO A 11 -11.31 -22.97 -0.80
CA PRO A 11 -11.84 -22.91 -2.16
C PRO A 11 -11.63 -24.21 -2.94
N ASP A 12 -12.50 -24.49 -3.92
CA ASP A 12 -12.36 -25.63 -4.84
C ASP A 12 -11.22 -25.43 -5.87
N GLU A 13 -10.77 -26.52 -6.50
CA GLU A 13 -9.70 -26.52 -7.50
C GLU A 13 -9.99 -25.61 -8.71
N GLY A 14 -11.25 -25.53 -9.15
CA GLY A 14 -11.64 -24.65 -10.26
C GLY A 14 -11.44 -23.17 -9.91
N THR A 15 -11.83 -22.79 -8.69
CA THR A 15 -11.62 -21.45 -8.14
C THR A 15 -10.13 -21.15 -8.01
N LEU A 16 -9.33 -22.07 -7.47
CA LEU A 16 -7.89 -21.90 -7.33
C LEU A 16 -7.20 -21.74 -8.70
N LYS A 17 -7.56 -22.57 -9.69
CA LYS A 17 -7.03 -22.48 -11.05
C LYS A 17 -7.34 -21.11 -11.67
N ARG A 18 -8.59 -20.65 -11.58
CA ARG A 18 -8.99 -19.33 -12.11
C ARG A 18 -8.21 -18.18 -11.46
N VAL A 19 -7.99 -18.24 -10.14
CA VAL A 19 -7.20 -17.22 -9.43
C VAL A 19 -5.74 -17.27 -9.87
N ARG A 20 -5.14 -18.47 -9.98
CA ARG A 20 -3.76 -18.64 -10.45
C ARG A 20 -3.59 -18.12 -11.87
N ASP A 21 -4.45 -18.53 -12.80
CA ASP A 21 -4.43 -18.10 -14.21
C ASP A 21 -4.50 -16.56 -14.30
N LYS A 22 -5.36 -15.92 -13.49
CA LYS A 22 -5.47 -14.46 -13.42
C LYS A 22 -4.21 -13.78 -12.87
N LEU A 23 -3.61 -14.32 -11.81
CA LEU A 23 -2.44 -13.73 -11.17
C LEU A 23 -1.14 -14.00 -11.95
N SER A 24 -1.11 -15.02 -12.80
CA SER A 24 0.02 -15.35 -13.67
C SER A 24 0.03 -14.57 -14.99
N ASP A 25 -1.00 -13.79 -15.30
CA ASP A 25 -1.01 -12.91 -16.47
C ASP A 25 0.11 -11.86 -16.35
N PRO A 26 1.05 -11.77 -17.32
CA PRO A 26 2.10 -10.75 -17.33
C PRO A 26 1.55 -9.31 -17.31
N ASN A 27 0.31 -9.10 -17.75
CA ASN A 27 -0.37 -7.81 -17.75
C ASN A 27 -1.22 -7.56 -16.49
N TYR A 28 -1.12 -8.41 -15.46
CA TYR A 28 -1.86 -8.24 -14.22
C TYR A 28 -1.41 -6.98 -13.45
N ALA A 29 -2.21 -5.92 -13.53
CA ALA A 29 -1.93 -4.63 -12.89
C ALA A 29 -2.36 -4.53 -11.41
N GLY A 30 -2.77 -5.64 -10.78
CA GLY A 30 -3.31 -5.66 -9.41
C GLY A 30 -2.30 -5.91 -8.31
N GLY A 31 -1.06 -6.26 -8.65
CA GLY A 31 0.00 -6.60 -7.69
C GLY A 31 0.66 -5.37 -7.04
N ASN A 32 1.51 -5.64 -6.05
CA ASN A 32 2.43 -4.65 -5.50
C ASN A 32 3.64 -4.50 -6.43
N ILE A 33 4.11 -3.26 -6.60
CA ILE A 33 5.29 -2.95 -7.37
C ILE A 33 6.48 -2.99 -6.42
N ALA A 34 7.46 -3.85 -6.70
CA ALA A 34 8.70 -3.92 -5.95
C ALA A 34 9.69 -2.87 -6.47
N LEU A 35 10.58 -2.39 -5.59
CA LEU A 35 11.70 -1.56 -6.00
C LEU A 35 12.74 -2.40 -6.77
N PRO A 36 13.37 -1.85 -7.82
CA PRO A 36 14.55 -2.46 -8.42
C PRO A 36 15.73 -2.44 -7.44
N ALA A 37 16.70 -3.34 -7.65
CA ALA A 37 17.83 -3.51 -6.73
C ALA A 37 18.69 -2.23 -6.61
N ASP A 38 18.81 -1.49 -7.71
CA ASP A 38 19.57 -0.25 -7.88
C ASP A 38 18.74 1.04 -7.65
N ALA A 39 17.56 0.92 -7.01
CA ALA A 39 16.70 2.07 -6.71
C ALA A 39 17.47 3.20 -5.98
N SER A 40 17.17 4.44 -6.37
CA SER A 40 17.72 5.63 -5.74
C SER A 40 17.27 5.77 -4.28
N GLU A 41 17.99 6.53 -3.46
CA GLU A 41 17.58 6.80 -2.07
C GLU A 41 16.24 7.54 -2.00
N VAL A 42 15.93 8.37 -2.99
CA VAL A 42 14.62 9.04 -3.10
C VAL A 42 13.51 8.00 -3.29
N ASP A 43 13.71 7.02 -4.17
CA ASP A 43 12.72 5.97 -4.44
C ASP A 43 12.55 5.03 -3.26
N ARG A 44 13.64 4.70 -2.57
CA ARG A 44 13.61 3.96 -1.30
C ARG A 44 12.80 4.72 -0.25
N ALA A 45 13.02 6.02 -0.10
CA ALA A 45 12.27 6.85 0.85
C ALA A 45 10.78 6.92 0.51
N LYS A 46 10.42 7.15 -0.77
CA LYS A 46 9.03 7.11 -1.24
C LYS A 46 8.37 5.76 -0.94
N TYR A 47 9.06 4.67 -1.23
CA TYR A 47 8.54 3.33 -1.00
C TYR A 47 8.31 3.03 0.48
N GLN A 48 9.24 3.46 1.36
CA GLN A 48 9.08 3.35 2.80
C GLN A 48 7.87 4.14 3.32
N LEU A 49 7.61 5.33 2.76
CA LEU A 49 6.39 6.11 3.08
C LEU A 49 5.12 5.40 2.61
N CYS A 50 5.11 4.78 1.42
CA CYS A 50 4.00 3.94 0.98
C CYS A 50 3.75 2.76 1.94
N GLN A 51 4.82 2.09 2.38
CA GLN A 51 4.74 1.00 3.35
C GLN A 51 4.23 1.47 4.73
N LEU A 52 4.62 2.67 5.17
CA LEU A 52 4.13 3.29 6.40
C LEU A 52 2.61 3.49 6.34
N ILE A 53 2.10 4.07 5.25
CA ILE A 53 0.66 4.27 5.04
C ILE A 53 -0.09 2.93 4.95
N ALA A 54 0.46 1.95 4.23
CA ALA A 54 -0.12 0.61 4.11
C ALA A 54 -0.12 -0.16 5.43
N ARG A 55 0.88 0.07 6.30
CA ARG A 55 0.89 -0.49 7.66
C ARG A 55 -0.21 0.15 8.51
N TYR A 56 -0.33 1.47 8.49
CA TYR A 56 -1.38 2.18 9.21
C TYR A 56 -2.78 1.65 8.84
N GLN A 57 -3.05 1.45 7.54
CA GLN A 57 -4.30 0.84 7.08
C GLN A 57 -4.59 -0.49 7.76
N ARG A 58 -3.62 -1.41 7.74
CA ARG A 58 -3.78 -2.79 8.22
C ARG A 58 -3.95 -2.83 9.73
N GLU A 59 -3.16 -2.06 10.46
CA GLU A 59 -3.21 -1.99 11.93
C GLU A 59 -4.56 -1.44 12.43
N HIS A 60 -5.16 -0.51 11.69
CA HIS A 60 -6.45 0.09 12.03
C HIS A 60 -7.66 -0.60 11.36
N GLY A 61 -7.43 -1.61 10.51
CA GLY A 61 -8.50 -2.31 9.78
C GLY A 61 -9.32 -1.41 8.86
N LEU A 62 -8.71 -0.38 8.27
CA LEU A 62 -9.40 0.65 7.48
C LEU A 62 -9.61 0.22 6.03
N LEU A 63 -10.76 0.61 5.48
CA LEU A 63 -11.01 0.58 4.04
C LEU A 63 -10.25 1.71 3.33
N GLN A 64 -9.96 1.55 2.04
CA GLN A 64 -9.22 2.56 1.27
C GLN A 64 -9.95 3.92 1.28
N LYS A 65 -11.27 3.94 1.05
CA LYS A 65 -12.10 5.14 1.20
C LYS A 65 -11.98 5.88 2.55
N ASN A 66 -11.71 5.16 3.65
CA ASN A 66 -11.58 5.79 4.97
C ASN A 66 -10.25 6.54 5.06
N ILE A 67 -9.17 5.95 4.54
CA ILE A 67 -7.86 6.60 4.47
C ILE A 67 -7.90 7.77 3.49
N ALA A 68 -8.55 7.58 2.34
CA ALA A 68 -8.79 8.63 1.35
C ALA A 68 -9.41 9.87 2.02
N GLY A 69 -10.45 9.67 2.84
CA GLY A 69 -11.07 10.74 3.63
C GLY A 69 -10.16 11.37 4.68
N GLN A 70 -9.36 10.58 5.41
CA GLN A 70 -8.41 11.09 6.41
C GLN A 70 -7.28 11.92 5.79
N ILE A 71 -6.74 11.46 4.66
CA ILE A 71 -5.68 12.15 3.94
C ILE A 71 -6.24 13.30 3.08
N GLY A 72 -7.49 13.23 2.65
CA GLY A 72 -8.12 14.20 1.77
C GLY A 72 -7.67 14.07 0.31
N ILE A 73 -7.61 12.83 -0.20
CA ILE A 73 -7.27 12.51 -1.60
C ILE A 73 -8.21 11.43 -2.15
N ASP A 74 -8.23 11.23 -3.47
CA ASP A 74 -9.07 10.22 -4.10
C ASP A 74 -8.68 8.78 -3.72
N GLU A 75 -9.66 7.87 -3.71
CA GLU A 75 -9.44 6.44 -3.41
C GLU A 75 -8.48 5.79 -4.42
N SER A 76 -8.49 6.22 -5.68
CA SER A 76 -7.53 5.76 -6.70
C SER A 76 -6.08 6.07 -6.32
N ARG A 77 -5.82 7.22 -5.71
CA ARG A 77 -4.50 7.63 -5.23
C ARG A 77 -4.07 6.80 -4.02
N ILE A 78 -5.00 6.46 -3.14
CA ILE A 78 -4.73 5.50 -2.05
C ILE A 78 -4.37 4.14 -2.61
N SER A 79 -5.10 3.64 -3.61
CA SER A 79 -4.78 2.37 -4.27
C SER A 79 -3.36 2.37 -4.84
N ASP A 80 -2.93 3.44 -5.52
CA ASP A 80 -1.57 3.58 -6.03
C ASP A 80 -0.51 3.56 -4.90
N ILE A 81 -0.75 4.26 -3.78
CA ILE A 81 0.13 4.25 -2.59
C ILE A 81 0.23 2.85 -2.01
N LEU A 82 -0.90 2.17 -1.80
CA LEU A 82 -0.95 0.84 -1.19
C LEU A 82 -0.27 -0.23 -2.06
N ARG A 83 -0.18 0.00 -3.38
CA ARG A 83 0.55 -0.86 -4.32
C ARG A 83 2.01 -0.49 -4.51
N GLY A 84 2.50 0.59 -3.86
CA GLY A 84 3.88 1.04 -3.99
C GLY A 84 4.21 1.70 -5.33
N LYS A 85 3.22 2.32 -6.01
CA LYS A 85 3.43 3.01 -7.30
C LYS A 85 4.07 4.39 -7.10
N ILE A 86 5.33 4.38 -6.69
CA ILE A 86 6.09 5.57 -6.27
C ILE A 86 6.26 6.62 -7.37
N GLU A 87 6.28 6.23 -8.65
CA GLU A 87 6.38 7.14 -9.80
C GLU A 87 5.24 8.16 -9.88
N SER A 88 4.09 7.83 -9.28
CA SER A 88 2.92 8.69 -9.29
C SER A 88 2.96 9.79 -8.21
N PHE A 89 4.04 9.84 -7.41
CA PHE A 89 4.16 10.75 -6.27
C PHE A 89 5.54 11.36 -6.15
N THR A 90 5.56 12.62 -5.72
CA THR A 90 6.77 13.28 -5.23
C THR A 90 6.99 12.91 -3.75
N LEU A 91 8.23 13.04 -3.27
CA LEU A 91 8.58 12.69 -1.90
C LEU A 91 7.81 13.56 -0.88
N ASP A 92 7.74 14.87 -1.12
CA ASP A 92 7.03 15.85 -0.29
C ASP A 92 5.53 15.51 -0.14
N ARG A 93 4.88 15.05 -1.22
CA ARG A 93 3.48 14.64 -1.17
C ARG A 93 3.28 13.42 -0.27
N LEU A 94 4.14 12.41 -0.39
CA LEU A 94 4.05 11.21 0.44
C LEU A 94 4.31 11.53 1.92
N VAL A 95 5.23 12.44 2.20
CA VAL A 95 5.47 12.96 3.56
C VAL A 95 4.20 13.61 4.10
N GLY A 96 3.61 14.56 3.37
CA GLY A 96 2.39 15.24 3.81
C GLY A 96 1.20 14.30 4.00
N TYR A 97 1.12 13.22 3.23
CA TYR A 97 0.12 12.17 3.43
C TYR A 97 0.38 11.35 4.69
N ALA A 98 1.63 10.97 4.94
CA ALA A 98 2.01 10.23 6.13
C ALA A 98 1.83 11.05 7.41
N GLU A 99 2.11 12.36 7.40
CA GLU A 99 1.91 13.27 8.53
C GLU A 99 0.44 13.35 8.98
N LYS A 100 -0.51 13.29 8.03
CA LYS A 100 -1.94 13.26 8.33
C LYS A 100 -2.38 12.01 9.10
N LEU A 101 -1.68 10.89 8.90
CA LEU A 101 -1.95 9.63 9.60
C LEU A 101 -1.10 9.47 10.87
N HIS A 102 0.06 10.13 10.91
CA HIS A 102 1.02 10.06 12.01
C HIS A 102 1.36 11.46 12.51
N PRO A 103 0.53 12.06 13.38
CA PRO A 103 0.84 13.34 14.02
C PRO A 103 2.18 13.24 14.76
N GLY A 104 3.15 14.07 14.37
CA GLY A 104 4.50 14.04 14.92
C GLY A 104 5.48 13.12 14.20
N LEU A 105 5.17 12.68 12.97
CA LEU A 105 6.15 12.08 12.07
C LEU A 105 7.41 12.96 12.00
N LYS A 106 8.58 12.33 12.13
CA LYS A 106 9.87 13.00 11.99
C LYS A 106 10.66 12.36 10.87
N ILE A 107 11.28 13.18 10.04
CA ILE A 107 12.22 12.74 9.00
C ILE A 107 13.63 13.01 9.51
N LYS A 108 14.51 12.02 9.34
CA LYS A 108 15.93 12.14 9.68
C LYS A 108 16.75 11.78 8.45
N ILE A 109 17.68 12.66 8.11
CA ILE A 109 18.71 12.40 7.10
C ILE A 109 19.99 12.03 7.83
N VAL A 110 20.61 10.92 7.44
CA VAL A 110 21.88 10.45 7.98
C VAL A 110 22.84 10.19 6.82
N ALA A 111 24.09 10.57 7.00
CA ALA A 111 25.18 10.15 6.11
C ALA A 111 25.83 8.89 6.68
N ALA A 112 26.40 8.06 5.80
CA ALA A 112 27.17 6.87 6.18
C ALA A 112 28.53 7.26 6.79
#